data_AF-A0A975FN36-F1
#
_entry.id   AF-A0A975FN36-F1
#
_cell.length_a   1.000
_cell.length_b   1.000
_cell.length_c   1.000
_cell.angle_alpha   90.00
_cell.angle_beta   90.00
_cell.angle_gamma   90.00
#
_symmetry.space_group_name_H-M   'P 1'
#
loop_
_entity.id
_entity.type
_entity.pdbx_description
1 polymer ?
#
loop_
_entity_poly.entity_id
_entity_poly.type
_entity_poly.pdbx_seq_one_letter_code
_entity_poly.pdbx_strand_id
1 'polypeptide(L)'
;MAPPARPTPPHRRTRRRRSRRRSALRGHLEAAGFTASTAAPASRAVVDPRRLERAVGAEVGSFNLARASEAGELTAAALVLARDKALRAIQTAVLDAGTDRLVTRAGRDRHINGWAMVGDGNPCARCLTLISRGPVYSGRRFTRHTGCCCSLRPVPVGDPAGGWSPEAKAKAASDLYDRSVREGIALRTLMRREGHASA
;
A
#
# COMPACT_ATOMS: atom_id res chain seq x y z
N MET A 1 23.69 45.76 -22.03
CA MET A 1 22.98 44.54 -21.56
C MET A 1 22.51 43.76 -22.78
N ALA A 2 23.05 42.57 -23.01
CA ALA A 2 22.63 41.70 -24.12
C ALA A 2 21.41 40.87 -23.69
N PRO A 3 20.41 40.64 -24.57
CA PRO A 3 19.23 39.85 -24.24
C PRO A 3 19.57 38.36 -24.08
N PRO A 4 18.85 37.61 -23.22
CA PRO A 4 19.10 36.21 -23.00
C PRO A 4 18.79 35.38 -24.25
N ALA A 5 19.68 34.44 -24.56
CA ALA A 5 19.54 33.53 -25.70
C ALA A 5 18.27 32.67 -25.59
N ARG A 6 17.54 32.54 -26.70
CA ARG A 6 16.35 31.69 -26.77
C ARG A 6 16.75 30.20 -26.73
N PRO A 7 16.03 29.35 -25.98
CA PRO A 7 16.32 27.93 -25.93
C PRO A 7 16.09 27.26 -27.29
N THR A 8 17.07 26.48 -27.74
CA THR A 8 17.04 25.73 -28.99
C THR A 8 15.96 24.64 -28.94
N PRO A 9 15.07 24.53 -29.94
CA PRO A 9 14.03 23.50 -29.95
C PRO A 9 14.64 22.09 -30.05
N PRO A 10 14.08 21.09 -29.37
CA PRO A 10 14.64 19.74 -29.38
C PRO A 10 14.63 19.12 -30.79
N HIS A 11 15.78 18.57 -31.21
CA HIS A 11 15.97 17.93 -32.51
C HIS A 11 14.88 16.90 -32.84
N ARG A 12 14.33 16.94 -34.06
CA ARG A 12 13.28 16.04 -34.62
C ARG A 12 13.50 14.54 -34.32
N ARG A 13 14.76 14.08 -34.23
CA ARG A 13 15.13 12.69 -33.91
C ARG A 13 14.67 12.26 -32.50
N THR A 14 14.67 13.17 -31.52
CA THR A 14 14.24 12.87 -30.14
C THR A 14 12.73 12.71 -30.02
N ARG A 15 11.94 13.49 -30.77
CA ARG A 15 10.47 13.38 -30.86
C ARG A 15 10.04 12.03 -31.43
N ARG A 16 10.68 11.57 -32.52
CA ARG A 16 10.38 10.26 -33.12
C ARG A 16 10.68 9.09 -32.17
N ARG A 17 11.82 9.11 -31.46
CA ARG A 17 12.14 8.05 -30.46
C ARG A 17 11.14 8.03 -29.30
N ARG A 18 10.72 9.19 -28.78
CA ARG A 18 9.68 9.27 -27.72
C ARG A 18 8.33 8.74 -28.18
N SER A 19 7.92 9.04 -29.43
CA SER A 19 6.66 8.53 -29.99
C SER A 19 6.65 7.00 -30.12
N ARG A 20 7.74 6.40 -30.62
CA ARG A 20 7.85 4.93 -30.78
C ARG A 20 7.82 4.19 -29.44
N ARG A 21 8.50 4.71 -28.42
CA ARG A 21 8.45 4.13 -27.06
C ARG A 21 7.05 4.22 -26.45
N ARG A 22 6.32 5.32 -26.66
CA ARG A 22 4.92 5.45 -26.21
C ARG A 22 3.99 4.48 -26.93
N SER A 23 4.13 4.30 -28.24
CA SER A 23 3.33 3.33 -28.99
C SER A 23 3.61 1.88 -28.58
N ALA A 24 4.87 1.52 -28.33
CA ALA A 24 5.21 0.18 -27.84
C ALA A 24 4.63 -0.09 -26.46
N LEU A 25 4.75 0.87 -25.52
CA LEU A 25 4.16 0.75 -24.19
C LEU A 25 2.62 0.64 -24.25
N ARG A 26 1.98 1.38 -25.16
CA ARG A 26 0.53 1.30 -25.39
C ARG A 26 0.11 -0.09 -25.87
N GLY A 27 0.82 -0.65 -26.85
CA GLY A 27 0.53 -2.00 -27.36
C GLY A 27 0.68 -3.08 -26.28
N HIS A 28 1.67 -2.96 -25.39
CA HIS A 28 1.83 -3.89 -24.27
C HIS A 28 0.70 -3.78 -23.24
N LEU A 29 0.20 -2.57 -22.96
CA LEU A 29 -0.90 -2.35 -22.02
C LEU A 29 -2.23 -2.84 -22.61
N GLU A 30 -2.48 -2.59 -23.89
CA GLU A 30 -3.66 -3.09 -24.60
C GLU A 30 -3.66 -4.63 -24.68
N ALA A 31 -2.51 -5.25 -24.95
CA ALA A 31 -2.36 -6.71 -24.92
C ALA A 31 -2.57 -7.32 -23.52
N ALA A 32 -2.27 -6.56 -22.45
CA ALA A 32 -2.56 -6.94 -21.07
C ALA A 32 -4.01 -6.67 -20.64
N GLY A 33 -4.90 -6.33 -21.60
CA GLY A 33 -6.32 -6.06 -21.33
C GLY A 33 -6.59 -4.68 -20.71
N PHE A 34 -5.58 -3.83 -20.54
CA PHE A 34 -5.77 -2.44 -20.14
C PHE A 34 -6.09 -1.60 -21.38
N THR A 35 -7.36 -1.62 -21.81
CA THR A 35 -7.83 -0.61 -22.77
C THR A 35 -7.75 0.75 -22.09
N ALA A 36 -7.23 1.75 -22.82
CA ALA A 36 -7.14 3.11 -22.32
C ALA A 36 -8.56 3.66 -22.12
N SER A 37 -9.13 3.41 -20.94
CA SER A 37 -10.28 4.13 -20.44
C SER A 37 -9.97 5.62 -20.60
N THR A 38 -10.94 6.40 -21.10
CA THR A 38 -10.98 7.86 -21.04
C THR A 38 -11.07 8.35 -19.58
N ALA A 39 -10.31 7.71 -18.68
CA ALA A 39 -10.15 8.13 -17.32
C ALA A 39 -9.57 9.53 -17.37
N ALA A 40 -10.39 10.49 -16.93
CA ALA A 40 -9.97 11.84 -16.61
C ALA A 40 -8.57 11.79 -15.96
N PRO A 41 -7.67 12.74 -16.29
CA PRO A 41 -6.31 12.72 -15.78
C PRO A 41 -6.39 12.50 -14.28
N ALA A 42 -5.70 11.45 -13.80
CA ALA A 42 -5.68 11.13 -12.38
C ALA A 42 -5.27 12.41 -11.65
N SER A 43 -6.25 13.09 -11.04
CA SER A 43 -5.98 14.28 -10.24
C SER A 43 -4.95 13.84 -9.22
N ARG A 44 -3.88 14.60 -9.00
CA ARG A 44 -2.82 14.19 -8.06
C ARG A 44 -3.48 13.76 -6.74
N ALA A 45 -3.07 12.62 -6.18
CA ALA A 45 -3.48 12.26 -4.83
C ALA A 45 -2.93 13.33 -3.89
N VAL A 46 -3.79 14.29 -3.55
CA VAL A 46 -3.47 15.30 -2.56
C VAL A 46 -3.68 14.63 -1.22
N VAL A 47 -2.57 14.31 -0.55
CA VAL A 47 -2.61 13.99 0.87
C VAL A 47 -2.96 15.28 1.58
N ASP A 48 -4.06 15.30 2.34
CA ASP A 48 -4.41 16.44 3.20
C ASP A 48 -3.29 16.63 4.26
N PRO A 49 -2.57 17.76 4.25
CA PRO A 49 -1.47 18.02 5.18
C PRO A 49 -1.92 17.92 6.65
N ARG A 50 -3.12 18.37 6.98
CA ARG A 50 -3.63 18.30 8.36
C ARG A 50 -3.93 16.87 8.78
N ARG A 51 -4.42 16.03 7.87
CA ARG A 51 -4.62 14.59 8.12
C ARG A 51 -3.28 13.90 8.33
N LEU A 52 -2.25 14.28 7.56
CA LEU A 52 -0.91 13.74 7.70
C LEU A 52 -0.27 14.14 9.04
N GLU A 53 -0.31 15.43 9.38
CA GLU A 53 0.20 15.94 10.66
C GLU A 53 -0.44 15.24 11.85
N ARG A 54 -1.77 15.04 11.83
CA ARG A 54 -2.47 14.29 12.89
C ARG A 54 -2.02 12.82 12.95
N ALA A 55 -1.86 12.17 11.81
CA ALA A 55 -1.45 10.76 11.77
C ALA A 55 -0.01 10.58 12.29
N VAL A 56 0.91 11.44 11.85
CA VAL A 56 2.29 11.45 12.33
C VAL A 56 2.33 11.82 13.82
N GLY A 57 1.61 12.87 14.22
CA GLY A 57 1.52 13.32 15.61
C GLY A 57 0.94 12.26 16.54
N ALA A 58 -0.05 11.47 16.12
CA ALA A 58 -0.59 10.37 16.91
C ALA A 58 0.45 9.26 17.12
N GLU A 59 1.20 8.88 16.08
CA GLU A 59 2.18 7.79 16.14
C GLU A 59 3.47 8.18 16.88
N VAL A 60 3.92 9.43 16.67
CA VAL A 60 5.15 9.98 17.27
C VAL A 60 4.88 10.53 18.66
N GLY A 61 3.75 11.22 18.86
CA GLY A 61 3.34 11.78 20.15
C GLY A 61 3.04 10.73 21.22
N SER A 62 2.69 9.50 20.81
CA SER A 62 2.56 8.34 21.71
C SER A 62 3.86 8.00 22.48
N PHE A 63 5.02 8.59 22.13
CA PHE A 63 6.30 8.39 22.82
C PHE A 63 6.63 9.46 23.85
N ASN A 64 5.73 10.42 24.13
CA ASN A 64 6.02 11.56 25.00
C ASN A 64 7.31 12.31 24.58
N LEU A 65 7.65 12.35 23.29
CA LEU A 65 8.91 12.95 22.82
C LEU A 65 9.03 14.43 23.20
N ALA A 66 7.92 15.17 23.20
CA ALA A 66 7.90 16.55 23.67
C ALA A 66 8.33 16.63 25.15
N ARG A 67 7.70 15.83 26.02
CA ARG A 67 8.04 15.74 27.44
C ARG A 67 9.47 15.22 27.68
N ALA A 68 9.91 14.20 26.92
CA ALA A 68 11.27 13.66 27.01
C ALA A 68 12.31 14.67 26.51
N SER A 69 11.94 15.55 25.56
CA SER A 69 12.78 16.65 25.10
C SER A 69 12.90 17.73 26.16
N GLU A 70 11.78 18.10 26.77
CA GLU A 70 11.71 19.08 27.86
C GLU A 70 12.48 18.60 29.10
N ALA A 71 12.45 17.30 29.38
CA ALA A 71 13.21 16.68 30.47
C ALA A 71 14.70 16.45 30.14
N GLY A 72 15.14 16.67 28.89
CA GLY A 72 16.52 16.39 28.45
C GLY A 72 16.87 14.89 28.40
N GLU A 73 15.88 14.00 28.47
CA GLU A 73 16.04 12.53 28.52
C GLU A 73 16.02 11.87 27.14
N LEU A 74 16.13 12.67 26.09
CA LEU A 74 15.89 12.24 24.73
C LEU A 74 17.11 11.46 24.19
N THR A 75 17.01 10.13 24.24
CA THR A 75 18.09 9.24 23.78
C THR A 75 18.13 9.15 22.24
N ALA A 76 19.30 8.86 21.69
CA ALA A 76 19.46 8.59 20.25
C ALA A 76 18.56 7.43 19.78
N ALA A 77 18.37 6.40 20.62
CA ALA A 77 17.47 5.30 20.33
C ALA A 77 16.00 5.74 20.24
N ALA A 78 15.56 6.64 21.11
CA ALA A 78 14.21 7.20 21.07
C ALA A 78 13.97 8.00 19.78
N LEU A 79 14.95 8.78 19.32
CA LEU A 79 14.87 9.51 18.05
C LEU A 79 14.77 8.59 16.82
N VAL A 80 15.55 7.50 16.80
CA VAL A 80 15.48 6.51 15.72
C VAL A 80 14.09 5.87 15.67
N LEU A 81 13.55 5.46 16.82
CA LEU A 81 12.21 4.88 16.89
C LEU A 81 11.12 5.87 16.47
N ALA A 82 11.23 7.13 16.91
CA ALA A 82 10.32 8.20 16.53
C ALA A 82 10.30 8.42 15.00
N ARG A 83 11.48 8.47 14.40
CA ARG A 83 11.65 8.61 12.95
C ARG A 83 11.00 7.45 12.20
N ASP A 84 11.24 6.22 12.63
CA ASP A 84 10.66 5.04 11.98
C ASP A 84 9.13 5.05 12.03
N LYS A 85 8.55 5.48 13.16
CA LYS A 85 7.10 5.64 13.30
C LYS A 85 6.55 6.75 12.42
N ALA A 86 7.21 7.89 12.36
CA ALA A 86 6.84 8.99 11.47
C ALA A 86 6.83 8.52 10.00
N LEU A 87 7.87 7.81 9.57
CA LEU A 87 7.97 7.28 8.20
C LEU A 87 6.84 6.29 7.89
N ARG A 88 6.52 5.38 8.81
CA ARG A 88 5.40 4.44 8.66
C ARG A 88 4.06 5.17 8.57
N ALA A 89 3.83 6.20 9.37
CA ALA A 89 2.61 7.01 9.33
C ALA A 89 2.48 7.77 8.00
N ILE A 90 3.57 8.38 7.52
CA ILE A 90 3.63 9.05 6.22
C ILE A 90 3.30 8.08 5.09
N GLN A 91 3.96 6.92 5.09
CA GLN A 91 3.72 5.88 4.10
C GLN A 91 2.26 5.44 4.08
N THR A 92 1.67 5.17 5.24
CA THR A 92 0.26 4.80 5.36
C THR A 92 -0.65 5.89 4.81
N ALA A 93 -0.42 7.17 5.15
CA ALA A 93 -1.23 8.28 4.66
C ALA A 93 -1.19 8.41 3.11
N VAL A 94 -0.02 8.23 2.51
CA VAL A 94 0.15 8.25 1.04
C VAL A 94 -0.62 7.09 0.39
N LEU A 95 -0.49 5.88 0.93
CA LEU A 95 -1.17 4.70 0.38
C LEU A 95 -2.68 4.75 0.59
N ASP A 96 -3.15 5.28 1.72
CA ASP A 96 -4.58 5.48 2.02
C ASP A 96 -5.22 6.46 1.04
N ALA A 97 -4.52 7.52 0.63
CA ALA A 97 -5.04 8.47 -0.35
C ALA A 97 -5.34 7.80 -1.71
N GLY A 98 -4.51 6.85 -2.15
CA GLY A 98 -4.79 6.03 -3.33
C GLY A 98 -5.92 5.03 -3.09
N THR A 99 -5.94 4.41 -1.92
CA THR A 99 -6.94 3.43 -1.49
C THR A 99 -8.36 4.02 -1.49
N ASP A 100 -8.55 5.17 -0.84
CA ASP A 100 -9.84 5.86 -0.73
C ASP A 100 -10.44 6.14 -2.14
N ARG A 101 -9.59 6.44 -3.13
CA ARG A 101 -10.00 6.65 -4.52
C ARG A 101 -10.39 5.38 -5.24
N LEU A 102 -9.63 4.31 -5.06
CA LEU A 102 -9.95 3.01 -5.66
C LEU A 102 -11.28 2.50 -5.12
N VAL A 103 -11.53 2.62 -3.81
CA VAL A 103 -12.81 2.26 -3.18
C VAL A 103 -13.94 3.14 -3.74
N THR A 104 -13.74 4.46 -3.80
CA THR A 104 -14.75 5.39 -4.33
C THR A 104 -15.08 5.09 -5.79
N ARG A 105 -14.08 4.80 -6.63
CA ARG A 105 -14.29 4.47 -8.04
C ARG A 105 -14.96 3.12 -8.22
N ALA A 106 -14.49 2.10 -7.50
CA ALA A 106 -15.08 0.76 -7.53
C ALA A 106 -16.55 0.77 -7.10
N GLY A 107 -16.93 1.62 -6.13
CA GLY A 107 -18.33 1.76 -5.70
C GLY A 107 -19.24 2.51 -6.69
N ARG A 108 -18.68 3.21 -7.68
CA ARG A 108 -19.47 4.00 -8.67
C ARG A 108 -19.51 3.36 -10.05
N ASP A 109 -18.54 2.50 -10.37
CA ASP A 109 -18.39 1.92 -11.70
C ASP A 109 -19.10 0.57 -11.80
N ARG A 110 -20.17 0.49 -12.61
CA ARG A 110 -20.94 -0.74 -12.84
C ARG A 110 -20.13 -1.86 -13.49
N HIS A 111 -18.97 -1.55 -14.07
CA HIS A 111 -18.08 -2.54 -14.67
C HIS A 111 -17.08 -3.13 -13.67
N ILE A 112 -17.18 -2.73 -12.38
CA ILE A 112 -16.35 -3.23 -11.29
C ILE A 112 -17.25 -3.98 -10.30
N ASN A 113 -16.98 -5.27 -10.10
CA ASN A 113 -17.72 -6.09 -9.13
C ASN A 113 -17.34 -5.78 -7.67
N GLY A 114 -16.15 -5.24 -7.46
CA GLY A 114 -15.63 -4.92 -6.14
C GLY A 114 -14.13 -4.67 -6.18
N TRP A 115 -13.45 -4.94 -5.07
CA TRP A 115 -11.99 -4.87 -4.98
C TRP A 115 -11.41 -6.04 -4.20
N ALA A 116 -10.18 -6.41 -4.54
CA ALA A 116 -9.37 -7.40 -3.84
C ALA A 116 -8.17 -6.72 -3.16
N MET A 117 -7.75 -7.29 -2.03
CA MET A 117 -6.49 -6.90 -1.38
C MET A 117 -5.30 -7.50 -2.12
N VAL A 118 -4.23 -6.72 -2.26
CA VAL A 118 -2.97 -7.15 -2.86
C VAL A 118 -1.83 -6.89 -1.88
N GLY A 119 -1.08 -7.93 -1.54
CA GLY A 119 0.11 -7.81 -0.69
C GLY A 119 1.33 -7.34 -1.47
N ASP A 120 2.29 -6.76 -0.76
CA ASP A 120 3.61 -6.35 -1.25
C ASP A 120 4.67 -7.46 -1.14
N GLY A 121 4.25 -8.68 -0.79
CA GLY A 121 5.16 -9.79 -0.47
C GLY A 121 5.39 -9.99 1.04
N ASN A 122 5.02 -9.05 1.91
CA ASN A 122 5.15 -9.20 3.36
C ASN A 122 3.94 -8.63 4.14
N PRO A 123 2.71 -9.15 3.90
CA PRO A 123 1.52 -8.72 4.59
C PRO A 123 1.57 -9.11 6.07
N CYS A 124 1.10 -8.20 6.93
CA CYS A 124 0.82 -8.54 8.32
C CYS A 124 -0.31 -9.59 8.41
N ALA A 125 -0.49 -10.19 9.60
CA ALA A 125 -1.51 -11.22 9.81
C ALA A 125 -2.92 -10.80 9.40
N ARG A 126 -3.34 -9.59 9.80
CA ARG A 126 -4.63 -9.04 9.42
C ARG A 126 -4.78 -8.86 7.91
N CYS A 127 -3.76 -8.32 7.24
CA CYS A 127 -3.81 -8.12 5.80
C CYS A 127 -3.84 -9.45 5.05
N LEU A 128 -3.12 -10.45 5.54
CA LEU A 128 -3.15 -11.78 4.98
C LEU A 128 -4.56 -12.39 5.02
N THR A 129 -5.28 -12.24 6.14
CA THR A 129 -6.68 -12.68 6.25
C THR A 129 -7.62 -11.97 5.27
N LEU A 130 -7.29 -10.76 4.83
CA LEU A 130 -8.11 -10.03 3.85
C LEU A 130 -7.72 -10.39 2.41
N ILE A 131 -6.44 -10.59 2.15
CA ILE A 131 -5.91 -11.09 0.87
C ILE A 131 -6.48 -12.48 0.58
N SER A 132 -6.54 -13.34 1.61
CA SER A 132 -7.06 -14.71 1.50
C SER A 132 -8.57 -14.82 1.30
N ARG A 133 -9.32 -13.71 1.24
CA ARG A 133 -10.75 -13.72 0.93
C ARG A 133 -11.06 -13.49 -0.54
N GLY A 134 -10.13 -12.93 -1.32
CA GLY A 134 -10.39 -12.55 -2.72
C GLY A 134 -11.23 -11.26 -2.87
N PRO A 135 -11.90 -11.05 -4.02
CA PRO A 135 -12.56 -9.77 -4.37
C PRO A 135 -13.96 -9.62 -3.77
N VAL A 136 -14.12 -9.87 -2.48
CA VAL A 136 -15.44 -9.96 -1.83
C VAL A 136 -15.96 -8.59 -1.38
N TYR A 137 -15.16 -7.54 -1.53
CA TYR A 137 -15.44 -6.25 -0.90
C TYR A 137 -16.06 -5.25 -1.86
N SER A 138 -17.23 -4.76 -1.49
CA SER A 138 -17.91 -3.61 -2.08
C SER A 138 -18.32 -2.63 -0.96
N GLY A 139 -18.31 -1.33 -1.25
CA GLY A 139 -18.90 -0.29 -0.39
C GLY A 139 -18.26 -0.01 1.00
N ARG A 140 -17.34 -0.84 1.51
CA ARG A 140 -16.67 -0.59 2.81
C ARG A 140 -15.34 0.15 2.66
N ARG A 141 -15.06 1.04 3.62
CA ARG A 141 -13.76 1.70 3.74
C ARG A 141 -12.73 0.71 4.28
N PHE A 142 -11.67 0.46 3.51
CA PHE A 142 -10.50 -0.27 3.98
C PHE A 142 -9.60 0.68 4.77
N THR A 143 -9.19 0.28 5.98
CA THR A 143 -8.19 1.00 6.77
C THR A 143 -6.97 0.10 6.93
N ARG A 144 -5.82 0.62 6.52
CA ARG A 144 -4.55 -0.08 6.62
C ARG A 144 -3.94 0.07 8.01
N HIS A 145 -3.18 -0.93 8.46
CA HIS A 145 -2.33 -0.77 9.63
C HIS A 145 -1.12 0.13 9.32
N THR A 146 -0.71 0.93 10.31
CA THR A 146 0.46 1.81 10.18
C THR A 146 1.71 1.02 9.78
N GLY A 147 2.37 1.44 8.70
CA GLY A 147 3.60 0.81 8.19
C GLY A 147 3.41 -0.46 7.36
N CYS A 148 2.19 -0.92 7.11
CA CYS A 148 1.94 -1.98 6.13
C CYS A 148 1.89 -1.38 4.71
N CYS A 149 2.20 -2.16 3.66
CA CYS A 149 2.11 -1.69 2.26
C CYS A 149 1.03 -2.40 1.42
N CYS A 150 0.14 -3.18 2.04
CA CYS A 150 -0.89 -3.91 1.30
C CYS A 150 -1.86 -2.96 0.58
N SER A 151 -2.06 -3.11 -0.72
CA SER A 151 -2.90 -2.21 -1.54
C SER A 151 -4.22 -2.88 -1.95
N LEU A 152 -4.99 -2.15 -2.76
CA LEU A 152 -6.24 -2.61 -3.35
C LEU A 152 -6.10 -2.71 -4.87
N ARG A 153 -6.79 -3.68 -5.45
CA ARG A 153 -7.00 -3.79 -6.88
C ARG A 153 -8.50 -3.87 -7.18
N PRO A 154 -9.07 -2.96 -7.99
CA PRO A 154 -10.43 -3.11 -8.47
C PRO A 154 -10.56 -4.38 -9.33
N VAL A 155 -11.69 -5.07 -9.21
CA VAL A 155 -11.94 -6.33 -9.91
C VAL A 155 -13.07 -6.12 -10.92
N PRO A 156 -12.75 -6.14 -12.23
CA PRO A 156 -13.75 -5.93 -13.25
C PRO A 156 -14.76 -7.09 -13.33
N VAL A 157 -15.95 -6.81 -13.84
CA VAL A 157 -16.92 -7.83 -14.21
C VAL A 157 -16.26 -8.78 -15.23
N GLY A 158 -16.35 -10.09 -14.99
CA GLY A 158 -15.76 -11.09 -15.88
C GLY A 158 -14.23 -11.22 -15.76
N ASP A 159 -13.60 -10.70 -14.69
CA ASP A 159 -12.18 -10.98 -14.40
C ASP A 159 -11.97 -12.52 -14.43
N PRO A 160 -11.13 -13.05 -15.35
CA PRO A 160 -10.96 -14.49 -15.54
C PRO A 160 -10.33 -15.17 -14.33
N ALA A 161 -9.60 -14.41 -13.50
CA ALA A 161 -9.05 -14.91 -12.26
C ALA A 161 -10.04 -14.80 -11.09
N GLY A 162 -11.25 -14.29 -11.33
CA GLY A 162 -12.27 -14.07 -10.31
C GLY A 162 -11.75 -13.16 -9.22
N GLY A 163 -10.93 -12.16 -9.59
CA GLY A 163 -10.35 -11.18 -8.68
C GLY A 163 -9.13 -11.62 -7.87
N TRP A 164 -8.75 -12.88 -7.96
CA TRP A 164 -7.55 -13.40 -7.31
C TRP A 164 -6.30 -13.19 -8.17
N SER A 165 -5.23 -12.61 -7.63
CA SER A 165 -3.93 -12.72 -8.32
C SER A 165 -3.33 -14.12 -8.09
N PRO A 166 -2.48 -14.63 -9.01
CA PRO A 166 -1.72 -15.85 -8.77
C PRO A 166 -0.91 -15.79 -7.47
N GLU A 167 -0.32 -14.63 -7.13
CA GLU A 167 0.34 -14.46 -5.83
C GLU A 167 -0.66 -14.51 -4.68
N ALA A 168 -1.87 -13.94 -4.81
CA ALA A 168 -2.88 -13.99 -3.76
C ALA A 168 -3.31 -15.44 -3.47
N LYS A 169 -3.43 -16.29 -4.51
CA LYS A 169 -3.74 -17.72 -4.35
C LYS A 169 -2.58 -18.48 -3.69
N ALA A 170 -1.35 -18.28 -4.17
CA ALA A 170 -0.17 -19.00 -3.66
C ALA A 170 0.20 -18.57 -2.23
N LYS A 171 0.14 -17.26 -1.96
CA LYS A 171 0.60 -16.64 -0.71
C LYS A 171 -0.44 -16.69 0.40
N ALA A 172 -1.73 -16.59 0.08
CA ALA A 172 -2.78 -16.81 1.07
C ALA A 172 -2.76 -18.25 1.61
N ALA A 173 -2.47 -19.24 0.77
CA ALA A 173 -2.38 -20.65 1.20
C ALA A 173 -1.09 -20.91 2.01
N SER A 174 0.07 -20.49 1.51
CA SER A 174 1.35 -20.77 2.16
C SER A 174 1.56 -19.96 3.45
N ASP A 175 1.30 -18.65 3.47
CA ASP A 175 1.63 -17.82 4.64
C ASP A 175 0.68 -18.07 5.82
N LEU A 176 -0.60 -18.42 5.56
CA LEU A 176 -1.54 -18.79 6.64
C LEU A 176 -1.10 -20.10 7.27
N TYR A 177 -0.62 -21.04 6.45
CA TYR A 177 -0.07 -22.30 6.91
C TYR A 177 1.21 -22.07 7.72
N ASP A 178 2.21 -21.36 7.19
CA ASP A 178 3.50 -21.14 7.86
C ASP A 178 3.38 -20.30 9.14
N ARG A 179 2.43 -19.35 9.18
CA ARG A 179 2.14 -18.59 10.41
C ARG A 179 1.43 -19.44 11.45
N SER A 180 0.40 -20.21 11.06
CA SER A 180 -0.30 -21.10 12.02
C SER A 180 0.63 -22.19 12.57
N VAL A 181 1.57 -22.69 11.76
CA VAL A 181 2.63 -23.61 12.21
C VAL A 181 3.54 -22.95 13.23
N ARG A 182 4.05 -21.73 12.98
CA ARG A 182 4.90 -21.01 13.93
C ARG A 182 4.20 -20.68 15.24
N GLU A 183 2.97 -20.19 15.17
CA GLU A 183 2.15 -19.89 16.35
C GLU A 183 1.82 -21.17 17.14
N GLY A 184 1.50 -22.26 16.45
CA GLY A 184 1.28 -23.57 17.07
C GLY A 184 2.55 -24.19 17.68
N ILE A 185 3.73 -23.90 17.14
CA ILE A 185 5.02 -24.28 17.75
C ILE A 185 5.29 -23.43 18.99
N ALA A 186 5.05 -22.11 18.92
CA ALA A 186 5.24 -21.20 20.05
C ALA A 186 4.31 -21.56 21.23
N LEU A 187 3.03 -21.82 20.96
CA LEU A 187 2.06 -22.29 21.95
C LEU A 187 2.46 -23.63 22.58
N ARG A 188 2.88 -24.62 21.78
CA ARG A 188 3.38 -25.90 22.32
C ARG A 188 4.64 -25.75 23.16
N THR A 189 5.47 -24.76 22.86
CA THR A 189 6.69 -24.46 23.62
C THR A 189 6.34 -23.80 24.95
N LEU A 190 5.37 -22.87 24.96
CA LEU A 190 4.82 -22.24 26.16
C LEU A 190 4.15 -23.27 27.07
N MET A 191 3.24 -24.09 26.51
CA MET A 191 2.54 -25.14 27.27
C MET A 191 3.50 -26.17 27.88
N ARG A 192 4.61 -26.51 27.20
CA ARG A 192 5.65 -27.38 27.79
C ARG A 192 6.42 -26.71 28.92
N ARG A 193 6.73 -25.42 28.83
CA ARG A 193 7.40 -24.68 29.90
C ARG A 193 6.53 -24.55 31.14
N GLU A 194 5.24 -24.30 30.97
CA GLU A 194 4.28 -24.16 32.06
C GLU A 194 3.93 -25.52 32.70
N GLY A 195 3.84 -26.58 31.89
CA GLY A 195 3.61 -27.95 32.37
C GLY A 195 4.78 -28.56 33.16
N HIS A 196 6.00 -28.06 33.00
CA HIS A 196 7.17 -28.47 33.80
C HIS A 196 7.44 -27.58 35.02
N ALA A 197 6.72 -26.46 35.17
CA ALA A 197 6.87 -25.54 36.30
C ALA A 197 5.89 -25.83 37.46
N SER A 198 5.05 -26.85 37.33
CA SER A 198 3.99 -27.21 38.30
C SER A 198 4.12 -28.63 38.87
N ALA A 199 5.32 -29.20 38.87
CA ALA A 199 5.65 -30.49 39.52
C ALA A 199 6.90 -30.32 40.37
#